data_AF-A0A0B2STI1-F1
#
_entry.id   AF-A0A0B2STI1-F1
#
_cell.length_a   1.000
_cell.length_b   1.000
_cell.length_c   1.000
_cell.angle_alpha   90.00
_cell.angle_beta   90.00
_cell.angle_gamma   90.00
#
_symmetry.space_group_name_H-M   'P 1'
#
loop_
_entity.id
_entity.type
_entity.pdbx_description
1 polymer ?
#
loop_
_entity_poly.entity_id
_entity_poly.type
_entity_poly.pdbx_seq_one_letter_code
_entity_poly.pdbx_strand_id
1 'polypeptide(L)'
;MQTVNEDKIMLRPRIGSRPPKCERRCRSCEHCEAIQVPTNPQAQNRKKNSSKFSSIAYARVGGSSNYKPMSWKCKCGNLIFNP
;
A
#
# COMPACT_ATOMS: atom_id res chain seq x y z
N MET A 1 -6.84 -34.07 -24.68
CA MET A 1 -5.54 -33.38 -24.75
C MET A 1 -5.78 -31.90 -24.49
N GLN A 2 -5.11 -31.34 -23.48
CA GLN A 2 -5.22 -29.95 -23.02
C GLN A 2 -4.77 -28.96 -24.10
N THR A 3 -5.41 -27.79 -24.15
CA THR A 3 -4.77 -26.55 -24.62
C THR A 3 -5.12 -25.43 -23.64
N VAL A 4 -4.15 -25.16 -22.76
CA VAL A 4 -4.11 -24.06 -21.81
C VAL A 4 -3.52 -22.88 -22.57
N ASN A 5 -4.30 -21.83 -22.84
CA ASN A 5 -3.80 -20.53 -23.34
C ASN A 5 -4.50 -19.45 -22.51
N GLU A 6 -3.97 -19.15 -21.33
CA GLU A 6 -3.17 -17.94 -21.08
C GLU A 6 -3.88 -16.64 -21.46
N ASP A 7 -4.89 -16.28 -20.68
CA ASP A 7 -5.27 -14.88 -20.47
C ASP A 7 -4.20 -14.16 -19.63
N LYS A 8 -2.96 -14.13 -20.13
CA LYS A 8 -1.93 -13.21 -19.64
C LYS A 8 -2.31 -11.82 -20.13
N ILE A 9 -3.23 -11.18 -19.42
CA ILE A 9 -3.33 -9.72 -19.42
C ILE A 9 -1.91 -9.23 -19.16
N MET A 10 -1.26 -8.64 -20.17
CA MET A 10 0.04 -8.00 -20.01
C MET A 10 -0.12 -6.89 -18.98
N LEU A 11 0.10 -7.23 -17.71
CA LEU A 11 0.19 -6.29 -16.62
C LEU A 11 1.44 -5.47 -16.89
N ARG A 12 1.29 -4.36 -17.62
CA ARG A 12 2.32 -3.32 -17.69
C ARG A 12 2.76 -3.07 -16.24
N PRO A 13 4.03 -3.28 -15.87
CA PRO A 13 4.47 -3.04 -14.51
C PRO A 13 4.27 -1.56 -14.23
N ARG A 14 3.17 -1.22 -13.54
CA ARG A 14 2.95 0.13 -13.02
C ARG A 14 4.17 0.45 -12.17
N ILE A 15 4.81 1.57 -12.48
CA ILE A 15 5.92 2.10 -11.68
C ILE A 15 5.37 2.29 -10.27
N GLY A 16 5.84 1.47 -9.31
CA GLY A 16 5.29 1.42 -7.97
C GLY A 16 5.61 0.12 -7.23
N SER A 17 5.29 0.09 -5.94
CA SER A 17 5.43 -1.10 -5.10
C SER A 17 4.35 -2.14 -5.44
N ARG A 18 4.70 -3.42 -5.35
CA ARG A 18 3.76 -4.53 -5.53
C ARG A 18 2.84 -4.66 -4.30
N PRO A 19 1.57 -5.07 -4.49
CA PRO A 19 0.63 -5.27 -3.38
C PRO A 19 1.11 -6.36 -2.41
N PRO A 20 0.93 -6.18 -1.08
CA PRO A 20 1.24 -7.18 -0.07
C PRO A 20 0.20 -8.29 0.01
N LYS A 21 0.54 -9.41 0.64
CA LYS A 21 -0.40 -10.49 0.98
C LYS A 21 -1.06 -10.21 2.33
N CYS A 22 -2.38 -10.11 2.36
CA CYS A 22 -3.13 -9.68 3.54
C CYS A 22 -3.80 -10.82 4.35
N GLU A 23 -3.75 -12.06 3.88
CA GLU A 23 -4.44 -13.25 4.43
C GLU A 23 -4.29 -13.47 5.96
N ARG A 24 -3.21 -12.99 6.58
CA ARG A 24 -2.98 -13.11 8.04
C ARG A 24 -2.86 -11.77 8.77
N ARG A 25 -3.26 -10.67 8.11
CA ARG A 25 -3.17 -9.31 8.68
C ARG A 25 -4.49 -8.82 9.27
N CYS A 26 -5.62 -9.18 8.67
CA CYS A 26 -6.94 -8.73 9.15
C CYS A 26 -7.55 -9.64 10.24
N ARG A 27 -6.74 -10.37 11.02
CA ARG A 27 -7.20 -11.28 12.08
C ARG A 27 -8.19 -12.33 11.55
N SER A 28 -9.48 -12.21 11.89
CA SER A 28 -10.58 -13.14 11.53
C SER A 28 -11.49 -12.59 10.42
N CYS A 29 -11.00 -11.64 9.61
CA CYS A 29 -11.79 -11.06 8.55
C CYS A 29 -11.79 -11.90 7.28
N GLU A 30 -12.98 -12.21 6.75
CA GLU A 30 -13.13 -12.95 5.50
C GLU A 30 -12.69 -12.15 4.26
N HIS A 31 -12.92 -10.82 4.24
CA HIS A 31 -12.62 -9.97 3.08
C HIS A 31 -11.44 -9.03 3.37
N CYS A 32 -10.23 -9.59 3.38
CA CYS A 32 -9.00 -8.86 3.66
C CYS A 32 -8.20 -8.58 2.36
N GLU A 33 -8.22 -7.32 1.91
CA GLU A 33 -7.65 -6.91 0.61
C GLU A 33 -6.49 -5.93 0.74
N ALA A 34 -5.56 -5.96 -0.22
CA ALA A 34 -4.48 -5.00 -0.32
C ALA A 34 -4.96 -3.70 -0.99
N ILE A 35 -4.75 -2.56 -0.34
CA ILE A 35 -5.16 -1.23 -0.81
C ILE A 35 -4.00 -0.23 -0.82
N GLN A 36 -4.01 0.72 -1.75
CA GLN A 36 -3.11 1.87 -1.74
C GLN A 36 -3.73 3.03 -0.96
N VAL A 37 -3.01 3.55 0.03
CA VAL A 37 -3.44 4.64 0.90
C VAL A 37 -2.49 5.84 0.74
N PRO A 38 -2.99 7.06 0.49
CA PRO A 38 -2.17 8.27 0.46
C PRO A 38 -1.39 8.45 1.77
N THR A 39 -0.09 8.72 1.65
CA THR A 39 0.81 8.93 2.78
C THR A 39 1.08 10.43 2.90
N ASN A 40 0.07 11.23 3.30
CA ASN A 40 0.29 12.67 3.45
C ASN A 40 1.31 12.93 4.57
N PRO A 41 2.51 13.47 4.28
CA PRO A 41 3.53 13.72 5.29
C PRO A 41 3.07 14.73 6.34
N GLN A 42 2.18 15.67 5.97
CA GLN A 42 1.76 16.78 6.85
C GLN A 42 0.83 16.33 7.99
N ALA A 43 0.10 15.22 7.82
CA ALA A 43 -0.87 14.74 8.81
C ALA A 43 -0.26 13.90 9.94
N GLN A 44 1.01 13.48 9.82
CA GLN A 44 1.61 12.51 10.74
C GLN A 44 2.24 13.14 12.00
N ASN A 45 2.18 14.46 12.17
CA ASN A 45 2.73 15.15 13.34
C ASN A 45 2.00 14.86 14.68
N ARG A 46 0.97 14.00 14.70
CA ARG A 46 0.13 13.78 15.91
C ARG A 46 -0.06 12.35 16.41
N LYS A 47 0.72 11.34 15.99
CA LYS A 47 0.66 10.02 16.66
C LYS A 47 1.97 9.25 16.58
N LYS A 48 2.82 9.43 17.61
CA LYS A 48 3.87 8.47 17.97
C LYS A 48 3.18 7.18 18.43
N ASN A 49 3.27 6.12 17.64
CA ASN A 49 3.34 4.71 18.03
C ASN A 49 2.90 3.81 16.87
N SER A 50 3.85 3.36 16.04
CA SER A 50 3.97 1.99 15.53
C SER A 50 4.98 1.95 14.38
N SER A 51 6.02 1.14 14.58
CA SER A 51 7.10 0.77 13.65
C SER A 51 7.72 1.89 12.81
N LYS A 52 9.00 2.19 13.06
CA LYS A 52 9.89 3.01 12.23
C LYS A 52 9.80 2.62 10.74
N PHE A 53 8.84 3.19 10.00
CA PHE A 53 8.99 3.35 8.56
C PHE A 53 9.83 4.60 8.43
N SER A 54 11.09 4.43 8.02
CA SER A 54 11.96 5.53 7.66
C SER A 54 11.19 6.43 6.68
N SER A 55 10.70 7.58 7.14
CA SER A 55 10.20 8.69 6.33
C SER A 55 11.34 9.35 5.53
N ILE A 56 12.36 8.56 5.18
CA ILE A 56 13.63 8.97 4.64
C ILE A 56 13.48 8.93 3.11
N ALA A 57 13.08 10.07 2.55
CA ALA A 57 13.72 10.71 1.39
C ALA A 57 12.81 11.79 0.78
N TYR A 58 11.50 11.58 0.76
CA TYR A 58 10.54 12.44 0.02
C TYR A 58 9.99 13.62 0.82
N ALA A 59 10.15 13.64 2.15
CA ALA A 59 9.73 14.76 3.00
C ALA A 59 10.86 15.79 3.26
N ARG A 60 11.99 15.69 2.55
CA ARG A 60 13.05 16.70 2.68
C ARG A 60 12.64 17.95 1.91
N VAL A 61 12.15 18.93 2.67
CA VAL A 61 12.43 20.37 2.54
C VAL A 61 12.39 20.91 1.10
N GLY A 62 11.28 21.55 0.74
CA GLY A 62 11.29 22.63 -0.25
C GLY A 62 11.09 22.26 -1.73
N GLY A 63 10.60 21.06 -2.06
CA GLY A 63 10.23 20.71 -3.44
C GLY A 63 8.73 20.85 -3.69
N SER A 64 8.31 21.78 -4.54
CA SER A 64 6.95 21.96 -5.08
C SER A 64 6.50 20.82 -6.01
N SER A 65 6.84 19.57 -5.67
CA SER A 65 6.42 18.41 -6.43
C SER A 65 4.94 18.12 -6.16
N ASN A 66 4.12 18.05 -7.20
CA ASN A 66 2.74 17.57 -7.13
C ASN A 66 2.64 16.05 -6.85
N TYR A 67 3.76 15.41 -6.49
CA TYR A 67 3.82 14.00 -6.19
C TYR A 67 3.12 13.71 -4.86
N LYS A 68 2.06 12.90 -4.93
CA LYS A 68 1.29 12.45 -3.76
C LYS A 68 1.72 11.02 -3.43
N PRO A 69 2.60 10.81 -2.44
CA PRO A 69 3.07 9.47 -2.11
C PRO A 69 1.92 8.57 -1.64
N MET A 70 1.99 7.30 -2.00
CA MET A 70 1.03 6.26 -1.62
C MET A 70 1.77 5.10 -0.97
N SER A 71 1.13 4.44 0.00
CA SER A 71 1.64 3.26 0.70
C SER A 71 0.62 2.13 0.68
N TRP A 72 1.09 0.88 0.62
CA TRP A 72 0.22 -0.28 0.74
C TRP A 72 -0.26 -0.50 2.18
N LYS A 73 -1.52 -0.90 2.30
CA LYS A 73 -2.18 -1.33 3.54
C LYS A 73 -3.08 -2.53 3.27
N CYS A 74 -3.51 -3.21 4.33
CA CYS A 74 -4.56 -4.22 4.25
C CYS A 74 -5.86 -3.63 4.78
N LYS A 75 -6.98 -3.85 4.09
CA LYS A 75 -8.31 -3.38 4.49
C LYS A 75 -9.24 -4.55 4.74
N CYS A 76 -10.03 -4.42 5.80
CA CYS A 76 -11.16 -5.29 6.07
C CYS A 76 -12.35 -4.41 6.49
N GLY A 77 -13.40 -4.35 5.66
CA GLY A 77 -14.52 -3.43 5.89
C GLY A 77 -14.01 -1.99 6.03
N ASN A 78 -14.17 -1.40 7.23
CA ASN A 78 -13.71 -0.03 7.52
C ASN A 78 -12.38 0.04 8.29
N LEU A 79 -11.73 -1.10 8.54
CA LEU A 79 -10.48 -1.18 9.29
C LEU A 79 -9.28 -1.27 8.33
N ILE A 80 -8.23 -0.50 8.64
CA ILE A 80 -6.97 -0.48 7.90
C ILE A 80 -5.84 -1.01 8.79
N PHE A 81 -5.12 -2.00 8.30
CA PHE A 81 -4.01 -2.67 8.95
C PHE A 81 -2.69 -2.42 8.21
N ASN A 82 -1.60 -2.47 8.96
CA ASN A 82 -0.28 -2.53 8.34
C ASN A 82 -0.09 -3.89 7.66
N PRO A 83 0.44 -3.91 6.43
CA PRO A 83 0.67 -5.14 5.69
C PRO A 83 1.77 -6.01 6.29
#